data_AF-A0A371CHA1-F1
#
_entry.id   AF-A0A371CHA1-F1
#
_cell.length_a   1.000
_cell.length_b   1.000
_cell.length_c   1.000
_cell.angle_alpha   90.00
_cell.angle_beta   90.00
_cell.angle_gamma   90.00
#
_symmetry.space_group_name_H-M   'P 1'
#
loop_
_entity.id
_entity.type
_entity.pdbx_description
1 polymer ?
#
loop_
_entity_poly.entity_id
_entity_poly.type
_entity_poly.pdbx_seq_one_letter_code
_entity_poly.pdbx_strand_id
1 'polypeptide(L)'
;MFTVPYPGTSFLPDFLPELTPSIMEFLDGEDFSRLRQVSRLAETYVAATIHTRTRTLFADTPRNYDALIDTLHTARAVVGAAGAVYILFPMDIVPRYFHIYVPPNSWSELVRHLERRQGFTGKAITVNAAIGESFPEGVQSVTRFNKGSVAIDVLESTKRSPLYPIASQLHTGYFNYVSTQSFECAYPSLTRQYRALLNPQRLVRYLDIPQRYADECQSWRQDGWTIQVEWEVWAPGGQCAGTRSLGCASATRAFGDRWGFSGNYAAIADRTQRLRSVVDELTVVWWRGGRTCGPACHSGQIEISPGSRQCLRRIIR
;
A
#
# COMPACT_ATOMS: atom_id res chain seq x y z
N MET A 1 1.55 -18.83 -2.20
CA MET A 1 0.18 -18.59 -1.64
C MET A 1 -0.71 -19.64 -2.26
N PHE A 2 -1.38 -20.47 -1.45
CA PHE A 2 -2.28 -21.48 -1.99
C PHE A 2 -3.45 -20.80 -2.69
N THR A 3 -3.90 -21.35 -3.82
CA THR A 3 -5.15 -20.94 -4.46
C THR A 3 -6.27 -21.04 -3.42
N VAL A 4 -6.92 -19.91 -3.12
CA VAL A 4 -8.04 -19.88 -2.17
C VAL A 4 -9.33 -19.80 -2.97
N PRO A 5 -10.02 -20.91 -3.24
CA PRO A 5 -11.31 -20.87 -3.93
C PRO A 5 -12.36 -20.24 -3.02
N TYR A 6 -13.39 -19.66 -3.64
CA TYR A 6 -14.58 -19.27 -2.90
C TYR A 6 -15.27 -20.51 -2.30
N PRO A 7 -15.76 -20.42 -1.05
CA PRO A 7 -16.57 -21.49 -0.46
C PRO A 7 -17.84 -21.79 -1.27
N GLY A 8 -18.28 -23.05 -1.27
CA GLY A 8 -19.54 -23.46 -1.89
C GLY A 8 -20.79 -23.17 -1.04
N THR A 9 -20.64 -22.49 0.09
CA THR A 9 -21.72 -22.17 1.03
C THR A 9 -21.69 -20.69 1.37
N SER A 10 -22.84 -20.02 1.34
CA SER A 10 -22.97 -18.61 1.74
C SER A 10 -22.77 -18.43 3.26
N PHE A 11 -22.10 -17.35 3.68
CA PHE A 11 -22.10 -16.92 5.08
C PHE A 11 -23.31 -16.05 5.44
N LEU A 12 -24.11 -15.68 4.45
CA LEU A 12 -25.39 -14.98 4.58
C LEU A 12 -26.50 -16.02 4.39
N PRO A 13 -27.23 -16.43 5.46
CA PRO A 13 -28.12 -17.60 5.44
C PRO A 13 -29.18 -17.61 4.32
N ASP A 14 -29.64 -16.44 3.89
CA ASP A 14 -30.71 -16.29 2.91
C ASP A 14 -30.21 -15.99 1.49
N PHE A 15 -28.89 -15.90 1.28
CA PHE A 15 -28.29 -15.63 -0.03
C PHE A 15 -27.79 -16.90 -0.68
N LEU A 16 -27.98 -16.97 -2.01
CA LEU A 16 -27.34 -17.97 -2.84
C LEU A 16 -25.80 -17.87 -2.74
N PRO A 17 -25.06 -19.00 -2.62
CA PRO A 17 -23.60 -19.00 -2.54
C PRO A 17 -22.92 -18.22 -3.68
N GLU A 18 -23.52 -18.22 -4.87
CA GLU A 18 -23.01 -17.56 -6.08
C GLU A 18 -23.12 -16.04 -6.03
N LEU A 19 -24.04 -15.49 -5.22
CA LEU A 19 -24.18 -14.05 -5.03
C LEU A 19 -23.16 -13.48 -4.04
N THR A 20 -22.63 -14.32 -3.15
CA THR A 20 -21.70 -13.87 -2.12
C THR A 20 -20.41 -13.29 -2.74
N PRO A 21 -19.73 -13.94 -3.71
CA PRO A 21 -18.59 -13.33 -4.41
C PRO A 21 -18.90 -11.96 -5.02
N SER A 22 -20.07 -11.80 -5.64
CA SER A 22 -20.48 -10.51 -6.22
C SER A 22 -20.65 -9.43 -5.16
N ILE A 23 -21.18 -9.75 -3.98
CA ILE A 23 -21.24 -8.80 -2.86
C ILE A 23 -19.83 -8.42 -2.40
N MET A 24 -18.92 -9.40 -2.31
CA MET A 24 -17.54 -9.18 -1.89
C MET A 24 -16.77 -8.24 -2.83
N GLU A 25 -17.14 -8.15 -4.10
CA GLU A 25 -16.53 -7.24 -5.07
C GLU A 25 -16.75 -5.77 -4.73
N PHE A 26 -17.82 -5.43 -3.99
CA PHE A 26 -18.14 -4.07 -3.56
C PHE A 26 -17.53 -3.70 -2.21
N LEU A 27 -16.94 -4.66 -1.49
CA LEU A 27 -16.35 -4.45 -0.18
C LEU A 27 -14.89 -3.98 -0.31
N ASP A 28 -14.49 -3.10 0.60
CA ASP A 28 -13.10 -2.68 0.73
C ASP A 28 -12.36 -3.37 1.89
N GLY A 29 -11.09 -3.02 2.07
CA GLY A 29 -10.22 -3.63 3.06
C GLY A 29 -10.63 -3.37 4.51
N GLU A 30 -11.37 -2.29 4.78
CA GLU A 30 -11.94 -2.05 6.11
C GLU A 30 -13.11 -3.02 6.36
N ASP A 31 -13.98 -3.17 5.37
CA ASP A 31 -15.09 -4.13 5.41
C ASP A 31 -14.57 -5.55 5.57
N PHE A 32 -13.53 -5.91 4.81
CA PHE A 32 -12.81 -7.18 4.97
C PHE A 32 -12.26 -7.37 6.38
N SER A 33 -11.70 -6.32 6.99
CA SER A 33 -11.15 -6.41 8.34
C SER A 33 -12.24 -6.66 9.39
N ARG A 34 -13.44 -6.12 9.19
CA ARG A 34 -14.62 -6.35 10.05
C ARG A 34 -15.25 -7.71 9.79
N LEU A 35 -15.49 -8.05 8.53
CA LEU A 35 -16.19 -9.27 8.11
C LEU A 35 -15.47 -10.54 8.58
N ARG A 36 -14.15 -10.52 8.63
CA ARG A 36 -13.34 -11.62 9.16
C ARG A 36 -13.54 -11.91 10.64
N GLN A 37 -14.08 -10.96 11.40
CA GLN A 37 -14.38 -11.12 12.81
C GLN A 37 -15.75 -11.79 13.03
N VAL A 38 -16.54 -11.95 11.97
CA VAL A 38 -17.90 -12.52 12.02
C VAL A 38 -17.87 -14.05 12.10
N SER A 39 -17.16 -14.71 11.18
CA SER A 39 -17.08 -16.18 11.14
C SER A 39 -15.87 -16.68 10.36
N ARG A 40 -15.52 -17.96 10.54
CA ARG A 40 -14.46 -18.63 9.74
C ARG A 40 -14.80 -18.64 8.25
N LEU A 41 -16.07 -18.85 7.92
CA LEU A 41 -16.54 -18.86 6.53
C LEU A 41 -16.38 -17.49 5.87
N ALA A 42 -16.80 -16.43 6.58
CA ALA A 42 -16.63 -15.05 6.13
C ALA A 42 -15.14 -14.69 5.96
N GLU A 43 -14.27 -15.21 6.83
CA GLU A 43 -12.82 -15.08 6.65
C GLU A 43 -12.31 -15.78 5.38
N THR A 44 -12.79 -17.00 5.07
CA THR A 44 -12.41 -17.69 3.83
C THR A 44 -12.85 -16.91 2.60
N TYR A 45 -14.05 -16.29 2.61
CA TYR A 45 -14.48 -15.41 1.52
C TYR A 45 -13.55 -14.21 1.35
N VAL A 46 -13.15 -13.54 2.44
CA VAL A 46 -12.21 -12.41 2.36
C VAL A 46 -10.85 -12.85 1.79
N ALA A 47 -10.33 -14.00 2.22
CA ALA A 47 -9.08 -14.54 1.69
C ALA A 47 -9.20 -14.86 0.18
N ALA A 48 -10.33 -15.44 -0.25
CA ALA A 48 -10.63 -15.72 -1.65
C ALA A 48 -10.77 -14.44 -2.49
N THR A 49 -11.42 -13.39 -1.97
CA THR A 49 -11.56 -12.11 -2.69
C THR A 49 -10.22 -11.42 -2.87
N ILE A 50 -9.41 -11.33 -1.82
CA ILE A 50 -8.05 -10.76 -1.92
C ILE A 50 -7.19 -11.62 -2.86
N HIS A 51 -7.32 -12.96 -2.82
CA HIS A 51 -6.65 -13.87 -3.75
C HIS A 51 -7.00 -13.52 -5.20
N THR A 52 -8.29 -13.48 -5.50
CA THR A 52 -8.83 -13.25 -6.84
C THR A 52 -8.38 -11.90 -7.35
N ARG A 53 -8.52 -10.81 -6.57
CA ARG A 53 -8.04 -9.49 -6.98
C ARG A 53 -6.52 -9.47 -7.20
N THR A 54 -5.74 -10.11 -6.31
CA THR A 54 -4.28 -10.23 -6.51
C THR A 54 -3.96 -11.01 -7.78
N ARG A 55 -4.64 -12.13 -8.03
CA ARG A 55 -4.46 -12.95 -9.23
C ARG A 55 -4.81 -12.16 -10.49
N THR A 56 -5.90 -11.41 -10.48
CA THR A 56 -6.31 -10.54 -11.60
C THR A 56 -5.29 -9.43 -11.85
N LEU A 57 -4.72 -8.83 -10.81
CA LEU A 57 -3.63 -7.83 -10.95
C LEU A 57 -2.42 -8.41 -11.73
N PHE A 58 -2.19 -9.72 -11.59
CA PHE A 58 -1.14 -10.43 -12.30
C PHE A 58 -1.66 -11.25 -13.50
N ALA A 59 -2.95 -11.29 -13.84
CA ALA A 59 -3.53 -12.38 -14.66
C ALA A 59 -2.84 -12.59 -16.02
N ASP A 60 -2.36 -11.52 -16.65
CA ASP A 60 -1.76 -11.57 -17.98
C ASP A 60 -0.23 -11.69 -17.98
N THR A 61 0.39 -11.83 -16.79
CA THR A 61 1.82 -11.56 -16.64
C THR A 61 2.69 -12.76 -16.25
N PRO A 62 2.53 -13.46 -15.12
CA PRO A 62 3.43 -14.52 -14.72
C PRO A 62 3.20 -15.78 -15.57
N ARG A 63 4.29 -16.47 -15.90
CA ARG A 63 4.20 -17.83 -16.46
C ARG A 63 3.69 -18.83 -15.42
N ASN A 64 4.00 -18.57 -14.15
CA ASN A 64 3.57 -19.39 -13.02
C ASN A 64 3.26 -18.47 -11.84
N TYR A 65 1.96 -18.23 -11.61
CA TYR A 65 1.47 -17.38 -10.54
C TYR A 65 1.88 -17.89 -9.15
N ASP A 66 1.73 -19.19 -8.89
CA ASP A 66 2.01 -19.75 -7.57
C ASP A 66 3.49 -19.60 -7.20
N ALA A 67 4.39 -19.88 -8.15
CA ALA A 67 5.83 -19.67 -7.98
C ALA A 67 6.20 -18.19 -7.75
N LEU A 68 5.48 -17.26 -8.39
CA LEU A 68 5.66 -15.83 -8.13
C LEU A 68 5.25 -15.51 -6.70
N ILE A 69 4.08 -15.97 -6.24
CA ILE A 69 3.63 -15.63 -4.88
C ILE A 69 4.52 -16.27 -3.82
N ASP A 70 5.01 -17.49 -4.04
CA ASP A 70 5.96 -18.13 -3.12
C ASP A 70 7.29 -17.37 -3.06
N THR A 71 7.73 -16.80 -4.19
CA THR A 71 8.90 -15.91 -4.22
C THR A 71 8.64 -14.61 -3.47
N LEU A 72 7.47 -13.98 -3.65
CA LEU A 72 7.10 -12.77 -2.90
C LEU A 72 7.03 -13.04 -1.39
N HIS A 73 6.51 -14.20 -0.99
CA HIS A 73 6.49 -14.64 0.41
C HIS A 73 7.90 -14.82 0.97
N THR A 74 8.76 -15.56 0.25
CA THR A 74 10.14 -15.84 0.66
C THR A 74 10.95 -14.55 0.77
N ALA A 75 10.81 -13.67 -0.23
CA ALA A 75 11.47 -12.38 -0.28
C ALA A 75 10.89 -11.35 0.70
N ARG A 76 9.82 -11.69 1.42
CA ARG A 76 9.07 -10.76 2.29
C ARG A 76 8.69 -9.47 1.56
N ALA A 77 8.37 -9.59 0.29
CA ALA A 77 7.98 -8.48 -0.56
C ALA A 77 6.51 -8.14 -0.34
N VAL A 78 6.16 -6.88 -0.59
CA VAL A 78 4.77 -6.40 -0.53
C VAL A 78 4.42 -5.67 -1.83
N VAL A 79 3.22 -5.92 -2.34
CA VAL A 79 2.60 -5.12 -3.38
C VAL A 79 2.14 -3.82 -2.73
N GLY A 80 2.42 -2.67 -3.35
CA GLY A 80 1.94 -1.38 -2.87
C GLY A 80 1.50 -0.48 -4.03
N ALA A 81 1.43 0.83 -3.76
CA ALA A 81 0.96 1.81 -4.72
C ALA A 81 -0.42 1.45 -5.32
N ALA A 82 -0.65 1.72 -6.61
CA ALA A 82 -1.91 1.44 -7.30
C ALA A 82 -2.33 -0.04 -7.22
N GLY A 83 -1.39 -0.98 -7.22
CA GLY A 83 -1.68 -2.41 -7.11
C GLY A 83 -2.34 -2.77 -5.77
N ALA A 84 -1.87 -2.20 -4.66
CA ALA A 84 -2.49 -2.43 -3.36
C ALA A 84 -3.83 -1.68 -3.21
N VAL A 85 -4.01 -0.52 -3.86
CA VAL A 85 -5.32 0.14 -3.91
C VAL A 85 -6.33 -0.74 -4.63
N TYR A 86 -5.99 -1.26 -5.81
CA TYR A 86 -6.84 -2.17 -6.58
C TYR A 86 -7.23 -3.44 -5.80
N ILE A 87 -6.29 -4.03 -5.05
CA ILE A 87 -6.60 -5.22 -4.26
C ILE A 87 -7.54 -4.89 -3.09
N LEU A 88 -7.33 -3.75 -2.42
CA LEU A 88 -8.02 -3.42 -1.18
C LEU A 88 -9.31 -2.62 -1.35
N PHE A 89 -9.53 -1.99 -2.49
CA PHE A 89 -10.70 -1.15 -2.73
C PHE A 89 -11.43 -1.64 -3.99
N PRO A 90 -12.76 -1.51 -4.04
CA PRO A 90 -13.53 -1.83 -5.23
C PRO A 90 -13.13 -0.86 -6.35
N MET A 91 -12.33 -1.33 -7.31
CA MET A 91 -11.84 -0.56 -8.43
C MET A 91 -12.17 -1.31 -9.72
N ASP A 92 -12.80 -0.64 -10.68
CA ASP A 92 -13.22 -1.25 -11.94
C ASP A 92 -12.05 -1.48 -12.91
N ILE A 93 -10.96 -0.73 -12.75
CA ILE A 93 -9.83 -0.74 -13.66
C ILE A 93 -8.62 -1.39 -12.97
N VAL A 94 -8.13 -2.46 -13.60
CA VAL A 94 -6.88 -3.12 -13.19
C VAL A 94 -5.69 -2.21 -13.55
N PRO A 95 -4.86 -1.79 -12.57
CA PRO A 95 -3.75 -0.92 -12.87
C PRO A 95 -2.68 -1.68 -13.66
N ARG A 96 -2.24 -1.07 -14.77
CA ARG A 96 -1.15 -1.59 -15.61
C ARG A 96 0.24 -1.31 -15.06
N TYR A 97 0.33 -0.44 -14.06
CA TYR A 97 1.56 -0.05 -13.41
C TYR A 97 1.40 -0.11 -11.90
N PHE A 98 2.27 -0.85 -11.22
CA PHE A 98 2.26 -0.94 -9.76
C PHE A 98 3.64 -1.24 -9.19
N HIS A 99 3.76 -1.14 -7.88
CA HIS A 99 5.02 -1.27 -7.17
C HIS A 99 5.07 -2.55 -6.34
N ILE A 100 6.25 -3.16 -6.28
CA ILE A 100 6.59 -4.20 -5.31
C ILE A 100 7.77 -3.70 -4.49
N TYR A 101 7.58 -3.62 -3.18
CA TYR A 101 8.63 -3.22 -2.24
C TYR A 101 9.25 -4.46 -1.61
N VAL A 102 10.58 -4.50 -1.55
CA VAL A 102 11.33 -5.67 -1.08
C VAL A 102 12.44 -5.26 -0.12
N PRO A 103 12.72 -6.03 0.94
CA PRO A 103 13.89 -5.80 1.78
C PRO A 103 15.20 -5.97 1.00
N PRO A 104 16.28 -5.29 1.39
CA PRO A 104 17.53 -5.27 0.62
C PRO A 104 18.17 -6.65 0.47
N ASN A 105 18.06 -7.52 1.47
CA ASN A 105 18.62 -8.87 1.41
C ASN A 105 17.90 -9.82 0.43
N SER A 106 16.72 -9.46 -0.07
CA SER A 106 15.89 -10.33 -0.92
C SER A 106 15.64 -9.77 -2.32
N TRP A 107 16.13 -8.56 -2.60
CA TRP A 107 15.89 -7.87 -3.87
C TRP A 107 16.45 -8.63 -5.08
N SER A 108 17.72 -9.05 -5.00
CA SER A 108 18.41 -9.71 -6.12
C SER A 108 17.76 -11.05 -6.50
N GLU A 109 17.23 -11.78 -5.53
CA GLU A 109 16.52 -13.03 -5.76
C GLU A 109 15.19 -12.80 -6.47
N LEU A 110 14.39 -11.83 -6.00
CA LEU A 110 13.11 -11.47 -6.63
C LEU A 110 13.31 -10.97 -8.06
N VAL A 111 14.27 -10.07 -8.30
CA VAL A 111 14.65 -9.57 -9.63
C VAL A 111 14.97 -10.74 -10.57
N ARG A 112 15.87 -11.64 -10.14
CA ARG A 112 16.26 -12.80 -10.93
C ARG A 112 15.08 -13.73 -11.23
N HIS A 113 14.17 -13.90 -10.28
CA HIS A 113 12.96 -14.71 -10.47
C HIS A 113 12.05 -14.10 -11.54
N LEU A 114 11.77 -12.79 -11.47
CA LEU A 114 10.93 -12.10 -12.44
C LEU A 114 11.50 -12.21 -13.87
N GLU A 115 12.80 -12.05 -14.03
CA GLU A 115 13.47 -12.20 -15.35
C GLU A 115 13.42 -13.65 -15.84
N ARG A 116 13.99 -14.57 -15.06
CA ARG A 116 14.30 -15.92 -15.57
C ARG A 116 13.10 -16.86 -15.55
N ARG A 117 12.22 -16.72 -14.55
CA ARG A 117 11.09 -17.63 -14.34
C ARG A 117 9.79 -17.05 -14.89
N GLN A 118 9.58 -15.76 -14.72
CA GLN A 118 8.34 -15.11 -15.15
C GLN A 118 8.46 -14.46 -16.54
N GLY A 119 9.67 -14.27 -17.06
CA GLY A 119 9.91 -13.76 -18.42
C GLY A 119 9.60 -12.27 -18.56
N PHE A 120 9.76 -11.50 -17.49
CA PHE A 120 9.75 -10.04 -17.58
C PHE A 120 11.10 -9.52 -18.10
N THR A 121 11.07 -8.37 -18.77
CA THR A 121 12.29 -7.65 -19.14
C THR A 121 12.57 -6.57 -18.08
N GLY A 122 13.61 -6.77 -17.29
CA GLY A 122 14.06 -5.84 -16.26
C GLY A 122 14.98 -4.76 -16.83
N LYS A 123 14.78 -3.51 -16.39
CA LYS A 123 15.70 -2.39 -16.61
C LYS A 123 15.95 -1.70 -15.27
N ALA A 124 17.20 -1.67 -14.85
CA ALA A 124 17.61 -0.83 -13.72
C ALA A 124 17.29 0.64 -14.03
N ILE A 125 16.54 1.28 -13.16
CA ILE A 125 16.31 2.72 -13.25
C ILE A 125 17.48 3.40 -12.56
N THR A 126 18.14 4.31 -13.28
CA THR A 126 19.20 5.15 -12.72
C THR A 126 18.62 6.55 -12.51
N VAL A 127 18.83 7.10 -11.32
CA VAL A 127 18.49 8.49 -11.05
C VAL A 127 19.61 9.39 -11.55
N ASN A 128 19.24 10.48 -12.22
CA ASN A 128 20.23 11.45 -12.67
C ASN A 128 20.56 12.44 -11.53
N ALA A 129 21.59 12.10 -10.74
CA ALA A 129 22.05 12.95 -9.65
C ALA A 129 22.49 14.35 -10.11
N ALA A 130 22.95 14.50 -11.37
CA ALA A 130 23.41 15.78 -11.91
C ALA A 130 22.29 16.83 -12.06
N ILE A 131 21.04 16.38 -12.18
CA ILE A 131 19.86 17.26 -12.21
C ILE A 131 19.05 17.19 -10.90
N GLY A 132 19.66 16.65 -9.83
CA GLY A 132 19.03 16.55 -8.52
C GLY A 132 17.90 15.52 -8.43
N GLU A 133 17.84 14.56 -9.35
CA GLU A 133 16.91 13.44 -9.22
C GLU A 133 17.41 12.45 -8.17
N SER A 134 16.50 12.07 -7.29
CA SER A 134 16.72 11.03 -6.29
C SER A 134 15.48 10.17 -6.17
N PHE A 135 15.69 8.91 -5.79
CA PHE A 135 14.60 8.04 -5.43
C PHE A 135 13.85 8.59 -4.20
N PRO A 136 12.59 8.19 -3.98
CA PRO A 136 11.94 8.43 -2.70
C PRO A 136 12.83 8.01 -1.53
N GLU A 137 12.74 8.73 -0.41
CA GLU A 137 13.48 8.34 0.79
C GLU A 137 13.18 6.87 1.12
N GLY A 138 14.19 6.11 1.50
CA GLY A 138 13.98 4.71 1.86
C GLY A 138 14.01 3.75 0.68
N VAL A 139 14.18 4.24 -0.54
CA VAL A 139 14.44 3.43 -1.74
C VAL A 139 15.93 3.45 -2.07
N GLN A 140 16.55 2.26 -2.12
CA GLN A 140 17.96 2.08 -2.46
C GLN A 140 18.16 1.93 -3.97
N SER A 141 17.33 1.10 -4.60
CA SER A 141 17.39 0.81 -6.02
C SER A 141 15.99 0.53 -6.57
N VAL A 142 15.82 0.70 -7.89
CA VAL A 142 14.58 0.39 -8.59
C VAL A 142 14.91 -0.37 -9.87
N THR A 143 14.25 -1.52 -10.06
CA THR A 143 14.24 -2.22 -11.35
C THR A 143 12.83 -2.18 -11.90
N ARG A 144 12.66 -1.58 -13.08
CA ARG A 144 11.40 -1.58 -13.82
C ARG A 144 11.32 -2.82 -14.69
N PHE A 145 10.30 -3.61 -14.46
CA PHE A 145 9.97 -4.78 -15.26
C PHE A 145 8.82 -4.45 -16.19
N ASN A 146 8.92 -4.87 -17.44
CA ASN A 146 7.82 -4.77 -18.39
C ASN A 146 7.51 -6.15 -18.97
N LYS A 147 6.23 -6.44 -19.14
CA LYS A 147 5.76 -7.62 -19.88
C LYS A 147 4.38 -7.34 -20.46
N GLY A 148 4.30 -7.28 -21.79
CA GLY A 148 3.07 -6.85 -22.47
C GLY A 148 2.70 -5.43 -22.06
N SER A 149 1.46 -5.25 -21.62
CA SER A 149 0.93 -3.97 -21.14
C SER A 149 1.18 -3.70 -19.65
N VAL A 150 1.78 -4.65 -18.92
CA VAL A 150 2.01 -4.54 -17.48
C VAL A 150 3.45 -4.09 -17.20
N ALA A 151 3.58 -3.13 -16.30
CA ALA A 151 4.84 -2.62 -15.79
C ALA A 151 4.87 -2.72 -14.26
N ILE A 152 5.99 -3.20 -13.71
CA ILE A 152 6.20 -3.38 -12.28
C ILE A 152 7.51 -2.72 -11.89
N ASP A 153 7.46 -1.78 -10.95
CA ASP A 153 8.67 -1.29 -10.31
C ASP A 153 8.94 -2.12 -9.06
N VAL A 154 10.11 -2.77 -9.02
CA VAL A 154 10.62 -3.46 -7.82
C VAL A 154 11.56 -2.51 -7.10
N LEU A 155 11.11 -1.99 -5.97
CA LEU A 155 11.82 -1.00 -5.15
C LEU A 155 12.51 -1.71 -3.98
N GLU A 156 13.83 -1.63 -3.94
CA GLU A 156 14.64 -2.09 -2.82
C GLU A 156 14.55 -1.10 -1.67
N SER A 157 14.23 -1.57 -0.47
CA SER A 157 14.27 -0.72 0.73
C SER A 157 15.71 -0.47 1.20
N THR A 158 16.01 0.73 1.68
CA THR A 158 17.27 1.02 2.42
C THR A 158 17.27 0.46 3.85
N LYS A 159 16.13 -0.05 4.33
CA LYS A 159 15.94 -0.59 5.68
C LYS A 159 15.48 -2.05 5.60
N ARG A 160 15.46 -2.73 6.75
CA ARG A 160 15.05 -4.15 6.82
C ARG A 160 13.57 -4.36 6.49
N SER A 161 12.73 -3.35 6.71
CA SER A 161 11.30 -3.41 6.41
C SER A 161 11.02 -2.96 4.98
N PRO A 162 10.26 -3.73 4.17
CA PRO A 162 9.85 -3.29 2.83
C PRO A 162 8.87 -2.12 2.90
N LEU A 163 8.29 -1.84 4.08
CA LEU A 163 7.31 -0.78 4.27
C LEU A 163 7.94 0.61 4.34
N TYR A 164 9.24 0.71 4.64
CA TYR A 164 9.93 1.99 4.84
C TYR A 164 9.76 2.97 3.66
N PRO A 165 10.03 2.57 2.41
CA PRO A 165 9.80 3.40 1.23
C PRO A 165 8.33 3.73 0.93
N ILE A 166 7.36 3.10 1.60
CA ILE A 166 5.93 3.43 1.39
C ILE A 166 5.59 4.77 2.05
N ALA A 167 6.21 5.08 3.19
CA ALA A 167 5.98 6.32 3.93
C ALA A 167 6.49 7.59 3.21
N SER A 168 7.32 7.41 2.17
CA SER A 168 7.89 8.49 1.36
C SER A 168 7.24 8.62 -0.02
N GLN A 169 6.15 7.87 -0.29
CA GLN A 169 5.47 7.91 -1.59
C GLN A 169 4.80 9.27 -1.83
N LEU A 170 4.44 9.54 -3.10
CA LEU A 170 3.95 10.84 -3.56
C LEU A 170 2.74 11.35 -2.77
N HIS A 171 1.80 10.48 -2.41
CA HIS A 171 0.60 10.87 -1.69
C HIS A 171 0.03 9.72 -0.85
N THR A 172 -0.86 10.03 0.09
CA THR A 172 -1.45 9.06 1.04
C THR A 172 -2.25 7.94 0.37
N GLY A 173 -2.74 8.15 -0.85
CA GLY A 173 -3.36 7.08 -1.67
C GLY A 173 -2.41 5.92 -2.00
N TYR A 174 -1.09 6.07 -1.77
CA TYR A 174 -0.12 4.98 -1.90
C TYR A 174 0.29 4.34 -0.57
N PHE A 175 -0.24 4.81 0.55
CA PHE A 175 0.15 4.36 1.89
C PHE A 175 -0.65 3.13 2.29
N ASN A 176 -0.54 2.11 1.44
CA ASN A 176 -1.20 0.82 1.56
C ASN A 176 -0.30 -0.26 0.98
N TYR A 177 -0.42 -1.45 1.54
CA TYR A 177 0.31 -2.60 1.05
C TYR A 177 -0.49 -3.89 1.18
N VAL A 178 -0.16 -4.84 0.33
CA VAL A 178 -0.64 -6.22 0.38
C VAL A 178 0.57 -7.13 0.29
N SER A 179 0.80 -7.91 1.34
CA SER A 179 1.78 -8.99 1.38
C SER A 179 1.07 -10.32 1.22
N THR A 180 1.85 -11.40 1.15
CA THR A 180 1.31 -12.77 1.12
C THR A 180 0.70 -13.23 2.45
N GLN A 181 0.82 -12.42 3.51
CA GLN A 181 0.39 -12.76 4.87
C GLN A 181 -0.53 -11.74 5.51
N SER A 182 -0.48 -10.48 5.07
CA SER A 182 -1.21 -9.37 5.66
C SER A 182 -1.40 -8.25 4.65
N PHE A 183 -2.37 -7.39 4.93
CA PHE A 183 -2.64 -6.20 4.17
C PHE A 183 -2.93 -5.04 5.11
N GLU A 184 -2.72 -3.82 4.61
CA GLU A 184 -2.92 -2.62 5.40
C GLU A 184 -3.20 -1.39 4.53
N CYS A 185 -4.00 -0.46 5.06
CA CYS A 185 -4.16 0.88 4.53
C CYS A 185 -4.08 1.89 5.67
N ALA A 186 -3.19 2.86 5.55
CA ALA A 186 -3.00 3.88 6.58
C ALA A 186 -4.02 5.01 6.50
N TYR A 187 -4.66 5.25 5.36
CA TYR A 187 -5.59 6.38 5.20
C TYR A 187 -6.94 5.94 4.58
N PRO A 188 -7.61 4.93 5.15
CA PRO A 188 -8.78 4.31 4.52
C PRO A 188 -9.92 5.29 4.25
N SER A 189 -10.18 6.23 5.16
CA SER A 189 -11.23 7.23 4.97
C SER A 189 -10.95 8.19 3.81
N LEU A 190 -9.68 8.45 3.49
CA LEU A 190 -9.29 9.23 2.32
C LEU A 190 -9.39 8.38 1.05
N THR A 191 -8.78 7.19 1.07
CA THR A 191 -8.71 6.28 -0.07
C THR A 191 -10.11 5.88 -0.55
N ARG A 192 -11.05 5.56 0.36
CA ARG A 192 -12.47 5.26 0.03
C ARG A 192 -13.17 6.41 -0.67
N GLN A 193 -12.78 7.66 -0.38
CA GLN A 193 -13.38 8.86 -0.97
C GLN A 193 -12.61 9.34 -2.21
N TYR A 194 -11.71 8.54 -2.77
CA TYR A 194 -10.81 8.93 -3.85
C TYR A 194 -10.05 10.23 -3.53
N ARG A 195 -9.58 10.37 -2.28
CA ARG A 195 -8.82 11.53 -1.81
C ARG A 195 -7.40 11.13 -1.46
N ALA A 196 -6.45 11.97 -1.82
CA ALA A 196 -5.05 11.75 -1.48
C ALA A 196 -4.36 13.05 -1.07
N LEU A 197 -3.69 13.02 0.08
CA LEU A 197 -2.83 14.11 0.53
C LEU A 197 -1.43 13.92 -0.07
N LEU A 198 -0.93 14.91 -0.78
CA LEU A 198 0.45 14.95 -1.24
C LEU A 198 1.40 14.89 -0.04
N ASN A 199 2.49 14.17 -0.23
CA ASN A 199 3.58 14.07 0.72
C ASN A 199 4.48 15.29 0.57
N PRO A 200 4.55 16.19 1.57
CA PRO A 200 5.37 17.39 1.54
C PRO A 200 6.83 17.13 1.19
N GLN A 201 7.38 15.98 1.57
CA GLN A 201 8.75 15.59 1.22
C GLN A 201 9.00 15.51 -0.29
N ARG A 202 7.94 15.37 -1.08
CA ARG A 202 7.99 15.25 -2.55
C ARG A 202 7.69 16.57 -3.25
N LEU A 203 7.46 17.65 -2.50
CA LEU A 203 7.07 18.95 -3.03
C LEU A 203 8.21 19.97 -2.89
N VAL A 204 8.24 20.95 -3.79
CA VAL A 204 9.13 22.11 -3.63
C VAL A 204 8.54 22.99 -2.53
N ARG A 205 9.34 23.29 -1.49
CA ARG A 205 8.92 24.08 -0.33
C ARG A 205 7.60 23.60 0.28
N TYR A 206 7.37 22.28 0.27
CA TYR A 206 6.18 21.64 0.83
C TYR A 206 4.84 22.01 0.16
N LEU A 207 4.85 22.69 -0.99
CA LEU A 207 3.63 23.22 -1.63
C LEU A 207 3.56 22.85 -3.12
N ASP A 208 4.62 23.15 -3.88
CA ASP A 208 4.54 23.07 -5.33
C ASP A 208 4.86 21.66 -5.81
N ILE A 209 4.03 21.12 -6.70
CA ILE A 209 4.23 19.82 -7.33
C ILE A 209 5.34 19.97 -8.39
N PRO A 210 6.51 19.32 -8.24
CA PRO A 210 7.52 19.29 -9.29
C PRO A 210 6.95 18.74 -10.60
N GLN A 211 7.40 19.27 -11.75
CA GLN A 211 6.90 18.86 -13.07
C GLN A 211 6.94 17.34 -13.29
N ARG A 212 7.97 16.66 -12.77
CA ARG A 212 8.12 15.19 -12.86
C ARG A 212 7.00 14.38 -12.21
N TYR A 213 6.20 14.98 -11.31
CA TYR A 213 5.03 14.33 -10.70
C TYR A 213 3.71 14.86 -11.27
N ALA A 214 3.73 15.82 -12.20
CA ALA A 214 2.53 16.40 -12.77
C ALA A 214 1.71 15.34 -13.51
N ASP A 215 2.37 14.53 -14.35
CA ASP A 215 1.70 13.48 -15.13
C ASP A 215 1.09 12.40 -14.22
N GLU A 216 1.81 11.98 -13.18
CA GLU A 216 1.30 11.02 -12.20
C GLU A 216 0.09 11.59 -11.43
N CYS A 217 0.17 12.83 -10.95
CA CYS A 217 -0.97 13.49 -10.31
C CYS A 217 -2.15 13.63 -11.26
N GLN A 218 -1.90 13.92 -12.53
CA GLN A 218 -2.93 14.08 -13.54
C GLN A 218 -3.61 12.74 -13.87
N SER A 219 -2.84 11.66 -13.98
CA SER A 219 -3.39 10.31 -14.16
C SER A 219 -4.34 9.94 -13.03
N TRP A 220 -3.93 10.17 -11.78
CA TRP A 220 -4.80 9.91 -10.61
C TRP A 220 -6.07 10.76 -10.65
N ARG A 221 -5.98 12.04 -11.04
CA ARG A 221 -7.17 12.89 -11.20
C ARG A 221 -8.11 12.39 -12.30
N GLN A 222 -7.58 11.85 -13.40
CA GLN A 222 -8.37 11.23 -14.46
C GLN A 222 -9.12 9.98 -13.95
N ASP A 223 -8.53 9.25 -13.01
CA ASP A 223 -9.16 8.12 -12.30
C ASP A 223 -10.12 8.57 -11.18
N GLY A 224 -10.52 9.85 -11.15
CA GLY A 224 -11.48 10.40 -10.20
C GLY A 224 -10.89 10.87 -8.87
N TRP A 225 -9.56 10.84 -8.70
CA TRP A 225 -8.95 11.24 -7.43
C TRP A 225 -8.89 12.76 -7.24
N THR A 226 -9.23 13.20 -6.04
CA THR A 226 -8.92 14.55 -5.57
C THR A 226 -7.59 14.54 -4.82
N ILE A 227 -6.58 15.20 -5.37
CA ILE A 227 -5.24 15.30 -4.78
C ILE A 227 -5.01 16.70 -4.23
N GLN A 228 -4.64 16.80 -2.96
CA GLN A 228 -4.44 18.08 -2.27
C GLN A 228 -3.17 18.07 -1.41
N VAL A 229 -2.59 19.25 -1.16
CA VAL A 229 -1.50 19.41 -0.19
C VAL A 229 -2.07 19.58 1.22
N GLU A 230 -3.10 20.40 1.36
CA GLU A 230 -3.68 20.82 2.63
C GLU A 230 -4.79 19.87 3.07
N TRP A 231 -4.83 19.55 4.37
CA TRP A 231 -5.83 18.65 4.94
C TRP A 231 -7.12 19.39 5.32
N GLU A 232 -7.00 20.68 5.62
CA GLU A 232 -8.03 21.57 6.13
C GLU A 232 -9.29 21.55 5.26
N VAL A 233 -9.13 21.42 3.94
CA VAL A 233 -10.22 21.32 2.96
C VAL A 233 -11.14 20.12 3.21
N TRP A 234 -10.62 19.06 3.85
CA TRP A 234 -11.37 17.84 4.17
C TRP A 234 -11.57 17.63 5.67
N ALA A 235 -11.04 18.52 6.50
CA ALA A 235 -11.20 18.44 7.94
C ALA A 235 -12.68 18.70 8.32
N PRO A 236 -13.27 17.93 9.27
CA PRO A 236 -14.60 18.23 9.77
C PRO A 236 -14.69 19.67 10.29
N GLY A 237 -15.63 20.45 9.75
CA GLY A 237 -15.78 21.88 10.08
C GLY A 237 -14.65 22.79 9.56
N GLY A 238 -13.80 22.30 8.64
CA GLY A 238 -12.67 23.05 8.10
C GLY A 238 -11.53 23.31 9.10
N GLN A 239 -11.53 22.60 10.25
CA GLN A 239 -10.58 22.84 11.33
C GLN A 239 -9.74 21.61 11.63
N CYS A 240 -8.42 21.80 11.68
CA CYS A 240 -7.48 20.78 12.10
C CYS A 240 -7.50 20.64 13.64
N ALA A 241 -7.85 19.45 14.14
CA ALA A 241 -7.84 19.08 15.56
C ALA A 241 -6.43 18.67 16.06
N GLY A 242 -5.38 19.28 15.51
CA GLY A 242 -3.99 18.96 15.81
C GLY A 242 -3.62 17.52 15.49
N THR A 243 -2.81 16.87 16.33
CA THR A 243 -2.34 15.48 16.13
C THR A 243 -3.45 14.43 16.11
N ARG A 244 -4.69 14.80 16.46
CA ARG A 244 -5.87 13.95 16.32
C ARG A 244 -6.49 14.01 14.92
N SER A 245 -6.08 14.94 14.07
CA SER A 245 -6.52 14.99 12.68
C SER A 245 -5.70 14.06 11.80
N LEU A 246 -6.39 13.30 10.95
CA LEU A 246 -5.80 12.33 10.03
C LEU A 246 -4.69 12.92 9.16
N GLY A 247 -4.88 14.15 8.66
CA GLY A 247 -3.97 14.84 7.75
C GLY A 247 -3.09 15.92 8.40
N CYS A 248 -3.09 16.05 9.73
CA CYS A 248 -2.22 17.01 10.41
C CYS A 248 -0.74 16.72 10.10
N ALA A 249 0.03 17.76 9.78
CA ALA A 249 1.47 17.68 9.50
C ALA A 249 2.26 16.93 10.58
N SER A 250 1.90 17.14 11.84
CA SER A 250 2.56 16.56 13.02
C SER A 250 1.94 15.26 13.52
N ALA A 251 0.83 14.82 12.92
CA ALA A 251 0.23 13.57 13.33
C ALA A 251 1.23 12.45 13.07
N THR A 252 1.65 11.80 14.15
CA THR A 252 2.47 10.60 14.06
C THR A 252 1.56 9.44 13.68
N ARG A 253 1.90 8.79 12.57
CA ARG A 253 1.16 7.70 11.96
C ARG A 253 2.06 6.48 11.89
N ALA A 254 1.46 5.30 11.86
CA ALA A 254 2.18 4.06 11.70
C ALA A 254 1.33 3.02 11.01
N PHE A 255 1.99 2.06 10.36
CA PHE A 255 1.27 0.88 9.90
C PHE A 255 0.85 0.04 11.13
N GLY A 256 -0.45 -0.07 11.35
CA GLY A 256 -1.12 -0.73 12.45
C GLY A 256 -1.67 0.24 13.49
N ASP A 257 -1.65 1.55 13.23
CA ASP A 257 -2.26 2.54 14.12
C ASP A 257 -3.81 2.52 14.07
N ARG A 258 -4.44 3.26 14.99
CA ARG A 258 -5.90 3.32 15.12
C ARG A 258 -6.63 4.01 13.97
N TRP A 259 -5.92 4.65 13.04
CA TRP A 259 -6.49 5.43 11.96
C TRP A 259 -6.52 4.66 10.64
N GLY A 260 -5.76 3.57 10.54
CA GLY A 260 -5.79 2.63 9.43
C GLY A 260 -6.67 1.41 9.69
N PHE A 261 -6.71 0.50 8.71
CA PHE A 261 -7.16 -0.87 8.92
C PHE A 261 -6.02 -1.84 8.60
N SER A 262 -6.04 -3.01 9.24
CA SER A 262 -5.09 -4.09 8.97
C SER A 262 -5.79 -5.44 9.03
N GLY A 263 -5.30 -6.39 8.24
CA GLY A 263 -5.78 -7.77 8.29
C GLY A 263 -4.69 -8.75 7.85
N ASN A 264 -4.81 -10.00 8.30
CA ASN A 264 -4.04 -11.10 7.74
C ASN A 264 -4.66 -11.64 6.44
N TYR A 265 -3.88 -12.27 5.57
CA TYR A 265 -4.43 -12.92 4.39
C TYR A 265 -4.91 -14.37 4.70
N ALA A 266 -4.21 -15.06 5.60
CA ALA A 266 -4.48 -16.46 5.92
C ALA A 266 -5.72 -16.64 6.83
N ALA A 267 -6.54 -17.64 6.51
CA ALA A 267 -7.60 -18.14 7.39
C ALA A 267 -7.01 -18.57 8.72
N ILE A 268 -7.76 -18.43 9.83
CA ILE A 268 -7.29 -18.79 11.19
C ILE A 268 -6.68 -20.20 11.24
N ALA A 269 -7.27 -21.16 10.55
CA ALA A 269 -6.80 -22.54 10.50
C ALA A 269 -5.36 -22.68 9.97
N ASP A 270 -4.94 -21.78 9.07
CA ASP A 270 -3.63 -21.81 8.42
C ASP A 270 -2.58 -20.95 9.14
N ARG A 271 -2.96 -20.25 10.22
CA ARG A 271 -2.08 -19.32 10.94
C ARG A 271 -1.12 -20.02 11.90
N THR A 272 -1.43 -21.22 12.34
CA THR A 272 -0.79 -21.89 13.49
C THR A 272 0.62 -22.42 13.25
N GLN A 273 1.17 -22.33 12.03
CA GLN A 273 2.49 -22.92 11.72
C GLN A 273 3.51 -21.96 11.09
N ARG A 274 3.20 -20.67 10.92
CA ARG A 274 4.14 -19.75 10.28
C ARG A 274 5.05 -19.07 11.29
N LEU A 275 6.33 -19.45 11.27
CA LEU A 275 7.40 -18.71 11.94
C LEU A 275 7.39 -17.26 11.42
N ARG A 276 7.12 -16.32 12.33
CA ARG A 276 7.23 -14.89 12.04
C ARG A 276 8.70 -14.56 11.85
N SER A 277 9.03 -13.95 10.72
CA SER A 277 10.34 -13.36 10.52
C SER A 277 10.44 -12.08 11.34
N VAL A 278 11.65 -11.71 11.76
CA VAL A 278 11.94 -10.40 12.35
C VAL A 278 11.43 -9.27 11.43
N VAL A 279 11.45 -9.47 10.11
CA VAL A 279 10.93 -8.50 9.14
C VAL A 279 9.42 -8.27 9.31
N ASP A 280 8.65 -9.31 9.63
CA ASP A 280 7.20 -9.22 9.82
C ASP A 280 6.84 -8.44 11.10
N GLU A 281 7.76 -8.40 12.07
CA GLU A 281 7.62 -7.64 13.32
C GLU A 281 7.95 -6.15 13.15
N LEU A 282 8.53 -5.76 12.02
CA LEU A 282 8.86 -4.36 11.74
C LEU A 282 7.66 -3.61 11.17
N THR A 283 7.57 -2.35 11.54
CA THR A 283 6.66 -1.35 10.97
C THR A 283 7.41 -0.03 10.78
N VAL A 284 6.71 0.94 10.21
CA VAL A 284 7.22 2.28 9.94
C VAL A 284 6.30 3.26 10.65
N VAL A 285 6.93 4.18 11.37
CA VAL A 285 6.29 5.37 11.92
C VAL A 285 6.68 6.53 11.05
N TRP A 286 5.74 7.39 10.70
CA TRP A 286 6.01 8.61 9.95
C TRP A 286 5.18 9.78 10.49
N TRP A 287 5.61 10.97 10.13
CA TRP A 287 4.79 12.18 10.21
C TRP A 287 4.96 12.91 8.89
N ARG A 288 3.84 13.40 8.36
CA ARG A 288 3.79 13.94 7.00
C ARG A 288 4.61 15.22 6.85
N GLY A 289 4.79 15.98 7.94
CA GLY A 289 5.40 17.30 7.89
C GLY A 289 4.61 18.28 7.02
N GLY A 290 5.31 19.30 6.51
CA GLY A 290 4.73 20.39 5.72
C GLY A 290 4.26 21.56 6.59
N ARG A 291 3.40 22.40 6.00
CA ARG A 291 2.85 23.57 6.69
C ARG A 291 1.81 23.16 7.73
N THR A 292 1.79 23.87 8.84
CA THR A 292 0.74 23.71 9.87
C THR A 292 -0.47 24.57 9.52
N CYS A 293 -1.62 24.29 10.16
CA CYS A 293 -2.86 25.04 9.95
C CYS A 293 -2.82 26.51 10.42
N GLY A 294 -1.73 26.94 11.06
CA GLY A 294 -1.51 28.33 11.46
C GLY A 294 -0.66 28.47 12.74
N PRO A 295 -0.34 29.71 13.15
CA PRO A 295 0.53 29.99 14.31
C PRO A 295 0.00 29.50 15.65
N ALA A 296 -1.32 29.29 15.79
CA ALA A 296 -1.90 28.71 17.00
C ALA A 296 -1.62 27.20 17.13
N CYS A 297 -1.12 26.56 16.07
CA CYS A 297 -0.83 25.15 16.03
C CYS A 297 0.64 24.87 16.38
N HIS A 298 0.90 23.73 17.04
CA HIS A 298 2.26 23.23 17.34
C HIS A 298 3.22 24.30 17.90
N SER A 299 2.77 25.05 18.90
CA SER A 299 3.58 26.06 19.59
C SER A 299 4.17 27.13 18.66
N GLY A 300 3.41 27.56 17.64
CA GLY A 300 3.86 28.60 16.71
C GLY A 300 4.67 28.09 15.52
N GLN A 301 4.94 26.78 15.44
CA GLN A 301 5.61 26.22 14.27
C GLN A 301 4.70 26.30 13.06
N ILE A 302 5.14 27.03 12.03
CA ILE A 302 4.44 27.16 10.75
C ILE A 302 4.79 26.04 9.77
N GLU A 303 5.91 25.35 10.00
CA GLU A 303 6.42 24.26 9.17
C GLU A 303 7.04 23.17 10.03
N ILE A 304 6.88 21.93 9.59
CA ILE A 304 7.39 20.75 10.26
C ILE A 304 8.10 19.89 9.22
N SER A 305 9.36 19.55 9.47
CA SER A 305 10.10 18.68 8.58
C SER A 305 9.45 17.29 8.55
N PRO A 306 9.15 16.73 7.36
CA PRO A 306 8.66 15.36 7.25
C PRO A 306 9.71 14.37 7.76
N GLY A 307 9.27 13.17 8.17
CA GLY A 307 10.20 12.13 8.54
C GLY A 307 9.55 10.77 8.76
N SER A 308 10.38 9.74 8.73
CA SER A 308 9.96 8.38 9.00
C SER A 308 11.06 7.61 9.74
N ARG A 309 10.66 6.54 10.45
CA ARG A 309 11.57 5.63 11.12
C ARG A 309 11.00 4.22 11.18
N GLN A 310 11.87 3.23 11.05
CA GLN A 310 11.51 1.83 11.29
C GLN A 310 11.46 1.56 12.79
N CYS A 311 10.46 0.80 13.25
CA CYS A 311 10.37 0.32 14.63
C CYS A 311 9.70 -1.06 14.70
N LEU A 312 9.61 -1.63 15.91
CA LEU A 312 8.86 -2.87 16.13
C LEU A 312 7.36 -2.58 16.27
N ARG A 313 6.52 -3.39 15.63
CA ARG A 313 5.04 -3.30 15.70
C ARG A 313 4.51 -3.28 17.12
N ARG A 314 5.15 -4.00 18.04
CA ARG A 314 4.76 -4.07 19.46
C ARG A 314 4.87 -2.75 20.22
N ILE A 315 5.57 -1.76 19.68
CA ILE A 315 5.74 -0.42 20.31
C ILE A 315 4.57 0.51 19.94
N ILE A 316 3.84 0.19 18.86
CA ILE A 316 2.74 1.02 18.34
C ILE A 316 1.38 0.64 18.93
N ARG A 317 1.26 -0.60 19.42
CA ARG A 317 0.03 -1.18 19.97
C ARG A 317 -0.13 -0.90 21.44
#